data_AF-A0A4R9JN36-F1
#
_entry.id   AF-A0A4R9JN36-F1
#
_cell.length_a   1.000
_cell.length_b   1.000
_cell.length_c   1.000
_cell.angle_alpha   90.00
_cell.angle_beta   90.00
_cell.angle_gamma   90.00
#
_symmetry.space_group_name_H-M   'P 1'
#
loop_
_entity.id
_entity.type
_entity.pdbx_description
1 polymer ?
#
loop_
_entity_poly.entity_id
_entity_poly.type
_entity_poly.pdbx_seq_one_letter_code
_entity_poly.pdbx_strand_id
1 'polypeptide(L)'
;MRIKFINICILFFVFLQACKPTGLCNFKDLNNSCGISNFLVQSNCSITPDPPAKPQNIVGSTFNSLVVINWNPVHCASHYNVYWSTTPNVNILTANKIVTQEAKLNHTGIINGITYYYVISAVNSFNRKESLLSDEVFFSPVTTTLKTFVTSITYFISTIGSVAGADAICNSDSGKPAGTSSYKALLVDESGCSGIPCRRASFTANLGDNQIDWVLKPNTNYVRSDGVTPIMTTNVNGLFIFGTLTNSWTSAVTTGISGMSGTWTTFGGLTCNNYSEYLTGSLTSTQYNQTGSGSLSNASSSCTNAFTLLCIEQ
;
A
#
# COMPACT_ATOMS: atom_id res chain seq x y z
N MET A 1 75.11 55.39 -41.31
CA MET A 1 74.15 55.60 -42.42
C MET A 1 72.76 55.77 -41.82
N ARG A 2 72.02 56.73 -42.37
CA ARG A 2 70.75 57.31 -41.92
C ARG A 2 69.56 56.32 -41.76
N ILE A 3 68.76 56.53 -40.69
CA ILE A 3 67.27 56.71 -40.65
C ILE A 3 66.41 55.41 -40.91
N LYS A 4 65.41 54.96 -40.10
CA LYS A 4 64.30 55.62 -39.35
C LYS A 4 63.96 54.99 -37.97
N PHE A 5 63.62 55.90 -37.06
CA PHE A 5 62.89 55.76 -35.79
C PHE A 5 61.36 55.60 -35.96
N ILE A 6 60.66 55.13 -34.90
CA ILE A 6 59.31 55.49 -34.35
C ILE A 6 58.62 54.23 -33.79
N ASN A 7 58.11 54.11 -32.55
CA ASN A 7 58.12 54.95 -31.34
C ASN A 7 57.40 54.21 -30.17
N ILE A 8 57.74 54.57 -28.91
CA ILE A 8 56.85 54.69 -27.71
C ILE A 8 56.51 53.38 -26.95
N CYS A 9 56.62 53.23 -25.61
CA CYS A 9 57.10 54.05 -24.50
C CYS A 9 57.15 53.20 -23.19
N ILE A 10 58.14 53.47 -22.31
CA ILE A 10 58.02 53.67 -20.84
C ILE A 10 57.37 52.51 -20.03
N LEU A 11 58.10 51.59 -19.38
CA LEU A 11 58.84 51.69 -18.10
C LEU A 11 58.04 52.34 -16.94
N PHE A 12 57.49 51.56 -15.99
CA PHE A 12 57.64 51.82 -14.53
C PHE A 12 56.91 50.79 -13.63
N PHE A 13 57.69 50.23 -12.70
CA PHE A 13 57.41 50.05 -11.28
C PHE A 13 56.31 49.11 -10.75
N VAL A 14 56.81 48.11 -10.02
CA VAL A 14 56.24 47.47 -8.83
C VAL A 14 55.51 48.46 -7.93
N PHE A 15 54.24 48.20 -7.59
CA PHE A 15 53.65 48.39 -6.25
C PHE A 15 52.23 47.75 -6.23
N LEU A 16 52.02 46.85 -5.26
CA LEU A 16 50.75 46.38 -4.69
C LEU A 16 49.52 46.27 -5.63
N GLN A 17 49.13 45.04 -6.00
CA GLN A 17 47.75 44.78 -6.42
C GLN A 17 46.84 44.91 -5.20
N ALA A 18 46.23 46.09 -5.09
CA ALA A 18 45.22 46.44 -4.12
C ALA A 18 43.91 45.70 -4.43
N CYS A 19 43.59 44.66 -3.65
CA CYS A 19 42.18 44.32 -3.44
C CYS A 19 41.55 45.50 -2.67
N LYS A 20 40.76 46.34 -3.35
CA LYS A 20 40.03 47.43 -2.68
C LYS A 20 39.00 46.85 -1.70
N PRO A 21 38.87 47.36 -0.46
CA PRO A 21 37.93 46.82 0.54
C PRO A 21 36.45 46.95 0.15
N THR A 22 36.12 47.80 -0.82
CA THR A 22 34.73 48.08 -1.22
C THR A 22 34.19 47.10 -2.27
N GLY A 23 34.95 46.06 -2.65
CA GLY A 23 34.57 45.08 -3.68
C GLY A 23 34.24 43.67 -3.17
N LEU A 24 34.22 43.43 -1.85
CA LEU A 24 34.11 42.06 -1.29
C LEU A 24 32.75 41.36 -1.51
N CYS A 25 31.77 42.00 -2.17
CA CYS A 25 30.47 41.40 -2.47
C CYS A 25 29.93 41.82 -3.86
N ASN A 26 30.72 41.72 -4.93
CA ASN A 26 30.20 41.93 -6.29
C ASN A 26 29.94 40.58 -6.99
N PHE A 27 28.68 40.15 -7.02
CA PHE A 27 28.23 38.90 -7.65
C PHE A 27 28.43 38.85 -9.18
N LYS A 28 28.91 39.94 -9.81
CA LYS A 28 29.14 40.04 -11.27
C LYS A 28 30.62 39.96 -11.67
N ASP A 29 31.55 39.76 -10.73
CA ASP A 29 32.97 39.66 -11.05
C ASP A 29 33.35 38.21 -11.44
N LEU A 30 33.61 37.98 -12.73
CA LEU A 30 33.91 36.67 -13.33
C LEU A 30 35.42 36.46 -13.57
N ASN A 31 36.28 37.39 -13.11
CA ASN A 31 37.70 37.34 -13.37
C ASN A 31 38.46 36.85 -12.12
N ASN A 32 39.11 35.69 -12.25
CA ASN A 32 39.84 34.95 -11.19
C ASN A 32 41.02 35.69 -10.52
N SER A 33 41.15 37.02 -10.65
CA SER A 33 42.23 37.79 -10.02
C SER A 33 41.93 38.21 -8.58
N CYS A 34 40.66 38.22 -8.16
CA CYS A 34 40.24 38.37 -6.76
C CYS A 34 39.29 37.24 -6.32
N GLY A 35 39.25 36.17 -7.11
CA GLY A 35 38.14 35.21 -7.18
C GLY A 35 37.97 34.38 -5.91
N ILE A 36 36.77 34.44 -5.33
CA ILE A 36 36.19 33.22 -4.76
C ILE A 36 36.08 32.26 -5.94
N SER A 37 36.81 31.14 -5.88
CA SER A 37 36.59 30.05 -6.84
C SER A 37 35.10 29.74 -6.81
N ASN A 38 34.41 29.99 -7.92
CA ASN A 38 33.00 29.68 -8.14
C ASN A 38 32.77 28.15 -8.22
N PHE A 39 33.65 27.37 -7.59
CA PHE A 39 33.47 25.98 -7.23
C PHE A 39 32.43 25.91 -6.12
N LEU A 40 31.17 26.11 -6.54
CA LEU A 40 29.96 25.61 -5.93
C LEU A 40 29.98 25.64 -4.40
N VAL A 41 29.33 26.65 -3.81
CA VAL A 41 28.76 26.53 -2.46
C VAL A 41 27.59 25.54 -2.52
N GLN A 42 27.86 24.30 -2.95
CA GLN A 42 27.10 23.18 -2.50
C GLN A 42 27.57 22.99 -1.06
N SER A 43 26.80 23.53 -0.12
CA SER A 43 27.13 23.46 1.29
C SER A 43 27.45 22.01 1.65
N ASN A 44 28.68 21.77 2.07
CA ASN A 44 29.07 20.44 2.51
C ASN A 44 28.27 20.12 3.77
N CYS A 45 27.34 19.17 3.64
CA CYS A 45 26.38 18.81 4.68
C CYS A 45 27.05 18.32 5.97
N SER A 46 28.34 17.96 5.93
CA SER A 46 29.11 17.52 7.09
C SER A 46 29.68 18.67 7.95
N ILE A 47 29.73 19.90 7.44
CA ILE A 47 30.34 21.06 8.15
C ILE A 47 29.38 22.24 8.32
N THR A 48 28.12 22.10 7.89
CA THR A 48 27.10 23.14 8.09
C THR A 48 26.78 23.31 9.57
N PRO A 49 26.87 24.54 10.12
CA PRO A 49 26.50 24.81 11.50
C PRO A 49 24.99 24.81 11.70
N ASP A 50 24.20 25.02 10.66
CA ASP A 50 22.75 25.21 10.78
C ASP A 50 21.98 23.88 10.64
N PRO A 51 20.80 23.77 11.29
CA PRO A 51 19.88 22.67 11.03
C PRO A 51 19.37 22.71 9.57
N PRO A 52 18.90 21.57 9.03
CA PRO A 52 18.19 21.57 7.75
C PRO A 52 16.96 22.50 7.77
N ALA A 53 16.49 22.88 6.57
CA ALA A 53 15.20 23.55 6.43
C ALA A 53 14.04 22.63 6.89
N LYS A 54 12.93 23.21 7.35
CA LYS A 54 11.74 22.39 7.65
C LYS A 54 11.20 21.73 6.39
N PRO A 55 10.67 20.49 6.46
CA PRO A 55 9.94 19.88 5.35
C PRO A 55 8.76 20.73 4.88
N GLN A 56 8.53 20.76 3.57
CA GLN A 56 7.48 21.53 2.90
C GLN A 56 6.77 20.71 1.83
N ASN A 57 5.61 21.20 1.36
CA ASN A 57 4.78 20.55 0.34
C ASN A 57 4.39 19.12 0.74
N ILE A 58 3.96 18.96 1.99
CA ILE A 58 3.50 17.68 2.51
C ILE A 58 2.16 17.37 1.86
N VAL A 59 2.14 16.33 1.04
CA VAL A 59 0.95 15.82 0.38
C VAL A 59 0.75 14.38 0.80
N GLY A 60 -0.50 13.94 0.88
CA GLY A 60 -0.80 12.57 1.25
C GLY A 60 -1.96 12.00 0.47
N SER A 61 -1.99 10.68 0.43
CA SER A 61 -3.07 9.88 -0.15
C SER A 61 -3.46 8.83 0.86
N THR A 62 -4.76 8.65 1.02
CA THR A 62 -5.33 7.69 1.95
C THR A 62 -5.79 6.46 1.19
N PHE A 63 -5.48 5.31 1.76
CA PHE A 63 -5.91 4.01 1.29
C PHE A 63 -6.46 3.24 2.48
N ASN A 64 -6.77 1.98 2.23
CA ASN A 64 -7.25 1.09 3.26
C ASN A 64 -6.17 0.79 4.33
N SER A 65 -6.40 1.22 5.56
CA SER A 65 -5.49 1.09 6.71
C SER A 65 -4.06 1.57 6.41
N LEU A 66 -3.94 2.55 5.52
CA LEU A 66 -2.69 3.10 5.05
C LEU A 66 -2.84 4.59 4.74
N VAL A 67 -1.92 5.40 5.25
CA VAL A 67 -1.65 6.74 4.73
C VAL A 67 -0.28 6.73 4.07
N VAL A 68 -0.22 7.17 2.82
CA VAL A 68 1.04 7.46 2.13
C VAL A 68 1.24 8.96 2.13
N ILE A 69 2.30 9.43 2.77
CA ILE A 69 2.66 10.86 2.84
C ILE A 69 3.97 11.06 2.08
N ASN A 70 4.03 12.08 1.23
CA ASN A 70 5.23 12.48 0.51
C ASN A 70 5.48 13.98 0.75
N TRP A 71 6.73 14.39 0.75
CA TRP A 71 7.13 15.78 0.85
C TRP A 71 8.37 16.04 -0.01
N ASN A 72 8.74 17.30 -0.19
CA ASN A 72 9.94 17.63 -0.92
C ASN A 72 11.20 17.18 -0.14
N PRO A 73 12.16 16.49 -0.77
CA PRO A 73 13.44 16.20 -0.15
C PRO A 73 14.14 17.46 0.34
N VAL A 74 14.58 17.45 1.59
CA VAL A 74 15.30 18.55 2.23
C VAL A 74 16.80 18.36 2.04
N HIS A 75 17.47 19.37 1.50
CA HIS A 75 18.93 19.37 1.35
C HIS A 75 19.63 19.17 2.70
N CYS A 76 20.67 18.33 2.71
CA CYS A 76 21.39 17.90 3.92
C CYS A 76 20.59 17.10 4.96
N ALA A 77 19.35 16.69 4.67
CA ALA A 77 18.66 15.73 5.52
C ALA A 77 19.23 14.32 5.30
N SER A 78 19.62 13.66 6.39
CA SER A 78 20.03 12.25 6.40
C SER A 78 18.84 11.31 6.65
N HIS A 79 17.83 11.80 7.36
CA HIS A 79 16.56 11.13 7.61
C HIS A 79 15.52 12.16 8.08
N TYR A 80 14.29 11.70 8.27
CA TYR A 80 13.18 12.49 8.77
C TYR A 80 12.58 11.82 10.00
N ASN A 81 12.14 12.65 10.95
CA ASN A 81 11.26 12.21 12.02
C ASN A 81 9.83 12.61 11.65
N VAL A 82 8.94 11.63 11.61
CA VAL A 82 7.50 11.87 11.46
C VAL A 82 6.85 11.63 12.81
N TYR A 83 6.30 12.68 13.39
CA TYR A 83 5.54 12.63 14.63
C TYR A 83 4.06 12.59 14.29
N TRP A 84 3.31 11.72 14.95
CA TRP A 84 1.88 11.58 14.68
C TRP A 84 1.04 11.34 15.94
N SER A 85 -0.21 11.79 15.86
CA SER A 85 -1.23 11.64 16.90
C SER A 85 -2.61 11.43 16.29
N THR A 86 -3.55 10.91 17.08
CA THR A 86 -4.99 10.91 16.74
C THR A 86 -5.72 12.17 17.22
N THR A 87 -4.99 13.07 17.88
CA THR A 87 -5.48 14.40 18.31
C THR A 87 -4.79 15.51 17.52
N PRO A 88 -5.50 16.60 17.18
CA PRO A 88 -4.90 17.76 16.52
C PRO A 88 -3.87 18.45 17.41
N ASN A 89 -3.02 19.28 16.80
CA ASN A 89 -1.90 19.99 17.45
C ASN A 89 -0.88 19.00 18.05
N VAL A 90 -0.20 18.26 17.17
CA VAL A 90 0.74 17.19 17.54
C VAL A 90 1.81 17.74 18.50
N ASN A 91 1.77 17.26 19.75
CA ASN A 91 2.80 17.52 20.75
C ASN A 91 3.88 16.44 20.65
N ILE A 92 5.08 16.82 20.21
CA ILE A 92 6.21 15.88 19.99
C ILE A 92 6.66 15.13 21.24
N LEU A 93 6.31 15.59 22.45
CA LEU A 93 6.64 14.92 23.70
C LEU A 93 5.73 13.71 23.99
N THR A 94 4.52 13.72 23.45
CA THR A 94 3.51 12.66 23.64
C THR A 94 3.13 11.94 22.35
N ALA A 95 3.57 12.46 21.20
CA ALA A 95 3.30 11.88 19.90
C ALA A 95 4.07 10.58 19.69
N ASN A 96 3.52 9.72 18.84
CA ASN A 96 4.25 8.59 18.30
C ASN A 96 5.27 9.10 17.28
N LYS A 97 6.41 8.41 17.14
CA LYS A 97 7.49 8.79 16.23
C LYS A 97 7.85 7.65 15.30
N ILE A 98 7.93 7.95 14.01
CA ILE A 98 8.45 7.07 12.96
C ILE A 98 9.64 7.75 12.30
N VAL A 99 10.70 7.01 12.01
CA VAL A 99 11.89 7.51 11.31
C VAL A 99 11.93 6.96 9.90
N THR A 100 12.13 7.82 8.90
CA THR A 100 12.23 7.44 7.48
C THR A 100 13.47 8.04 6.84
N GLN A 101 14.10 7.31 5.91
CA GLN A 101 15.31 7.76 5.20
C GLN A 101 14.94 8.54 3.94
N GLU A 102 13.82 8.21 3.34
CA GLU A 102 13.27 8.90 2.18
C GLU A 102 12.29 10.00 2.59
N ALA A 103 12.03 10.94 1.68
CA ALA A 103 11.02 11.99 1.83
C ALA A 103 9.59 11.45 1.63
N LYS A 104 9.30 10.30 2.25
CA LYS A 104 8.09 9.52 2.13
C LYS A 104 7.85 8.70 3.40
N LEU A 105 6.59 8.59 3.79
CA LEU A 105 6.10 7.69 4.83
C LEU A 105 4.97 6.82 4.29
N ASN A 106 5.06 5.51 4.51
CA ASN A 106 3.94 4.58 4.40
C ASN A 106 3.51 4.20 5.82
N HIS A 107 2.47 4.87 6.35
CA HIS A 107 1.96 4.59 7.69
C HIS A 107 0.88 3.51 7.61
N THR A 108 1.26 2.27 7.90
CA THR A 108 0.39 1.08 7.91
C THR A 108 -0.11 0.74 9.31
N GLY A 109 -1.09 -0.16 9.42
CA GLY A 109 -1.56 -0.67 10.73
C GLY A 109 -2.45 0.32 11.48
N ILE A 110 -2.97 1.31 10.77
CA ILE A 110 -3.87 2.34 11.28
C ILE A 110 -5.33 1.99 10.99
N ILE A 111 -6.24 2.57 11.78
CA ILE A 111 -7.66 2.27 11.76
C ILE A 111 -8.35 3.22 10.77
N ASN A 112 -9.16 2.66 9.86
CA ASN A 112 -9.95 3.47 8.94
C ASN A 112 -10.97 4.36 9.67
N GLY A 113 -11.24 5.52 9.09
CA GLY A 113 -12.17 6.51 9.65
C GLY A 113 -11.60 7.32 10.82
N ILE A 114 -10.48 6.90 11.43
CA ILE A 114 -9.77 7.70 12.43
C ILE A 114 -8.90 8.74 11.72
N THR A 115 -8.98 10.00 12.13
CA THR A 115 -8.11 11.06 11.62
C THR A 115 -6.78 11.02 12.35
N TYR A 116 -5.69 10.98 11.59
CA TYR A 116 -4.33 11.04 12.09
C TYR A 116 -3.69 12.36 11.66
N TYR A 117 -3.02 13.01 12.60
CA TYR A 117 -2.32 14.28 12.44
C TYR A 117 -0.81 14.02 12.41
N TYR A 118 -0.10 14.72 11.53
CA TYR A 118 1.33 14.50 11.27
C TYR A 118 2.08 15.82 11.21
N VAL A 119 3.25 15.83 11.85
CA VAL A 119 4.27 16.87 11.69
C VAL A 119 5.61 16.21 11.43
N ILE A 120 6.43 16.80 10.56
CA ILE A 120 7.67 16.20 10.07
C ILE A 120 8.83 17.14 10.31
N SER A 121 9.96 16.60 10.74
CA SER A 121 11.25 17.32 10.78
C SER A 121 12.30 16.59 9.98
N ALA A 122 13.28 17.34 9.49
CA ALA A 122 14.47 16.82 8.82
C ALA A 122 15.64 16.80 9.81
N VAL A 123 16.44 15.73 9.78
CA VAL A 123 17.59 15.58 10.66
C VAL A 123 18.86 15.41 9.83
N ASN A 124 19.90 16.16 10.19
CA ASN A 124 21.24 15.93 9.67
C ASN A 124 22.05 15.14 10.70
N SER A 125 22.44 13.92 10.33
CA SER A 125 23.17 13.03 11.25
C SER A 125 24.61 13.49 11.52
N PHE A 126 25.22 14.30 10.66
CA PHE A 126 26.60 14.77 10.82
C PHE A 126 26.73 15.81 11.93
N ASN A 127 25.86 16.82 11.94
CA ASN A 127 25.85 17.88 12.96
C ASN A 127 24.83 17.62 14.08
N ARG A 128 24.06 16.52 13.98
CA ARG A 128 23.03 16.08 14.94
C ARG A 128 21.96 17.14 15.21
N LYS A 129 21.68 18.00 14.23
CA LYS A 129 20.63 19.02 14.33
C LYS A 129 19.37 18.60 13.61
N GLU A 130 18.23 18.93 14.23
CA GLU A 130 16.89 18.72 13.72
C GLU A 130 16.30 20.08 13.29
N SER A 131 15.55 20.08 12.19
CA SER A 131 14.86 21.27 11.69
C SER A 131 13.69 21.67 12.60
N LEU A 132 13.11 22.84 12.32
CA LEU A 132 11.74 23.13 12.78
C LEU A 132 10.76 22.10 12.20
N LEU A 133 9.61 21.96 12.86
CA LEU A 133 8.51 21.12 12.39
C LEU A 133 7.86 21.70 11.13
N SER A 134 7.39 20.81 10.26
CA SER A 134 6.51 21.15 9.15
C SER A 134 5.19 21.75 9.63
N ASP A 135 4.41 22.27 8.69
CA ASP A 135 3.01 22.54 8.97
C ASP A 135 2.29 21.21 9.24
N GLU A 136 1.31 21.22 10.14
CA GLU A 136 0.53 20.03 10.48
C GLU A 136 -0.39 19.66 9.31
N VAL A 137 -0.37 18.38 8.94
CA VAL A 137 -1.30 17.81 7.97
C VAL A 137 -2.08 16.68 8.63
N PHE A 138 -3.28 16.41 8.11
CA PHE A 138 -4.11 15.34 8.64
C PHE A 138 -4.73 14.50 7.54
N PHE A 139 -4.91 13.23 7.83
CA PHE A 139 -5.43 12.24 6.89
C PHE A 139 -6.31 11.23 7.63
N SER A 140 -7.43 10.86 7.02
CA SER A 140 -8.33 9.83 7.52
C SER A 140 -8.30 8.65 6.53
N PRO A 141 -7.73 7.49 6.89
CA PRO A 141 -7.71 6.32 6.03
C PRO A 141 -9.13 5.91 5.67
N VAL A 142 -9.34 5.55 4.41
CA VAL A 142 -10.67 5.23 3.90
C VAL A 142 -10.79 3.72 3.77
N THR A 143 -11.85 3.17 4.36
CA THR A 143 -12.18 1.76 4.16
C THR A 143 -12.57 1.56 2.69
N THR A 144 -11.77 0.80 1.95
CA THR A 144 -12.17 0.36 0.61
C THR A 144 -13.43 -0.49 0.72
N THR A 145 -14.43 -0.20 -0.09
CA THR A 145 -15.65 -1.00 -0.18
C THR A 145 -15.64 -1.78 -1.48
N LEU A 146 -15.76 -3.11 -1.38
CA LEU A 146 -15.79 -4.03 -2.50
C LEU A 146 -17.11 -4.82 -2.50
N LYS A 147 -17.61 -5.13 -3.68
CA LYS A 147 -18.85 -5.87 -3.89
C LYS A 147 -18.60 -7.37 -3.90
N THR A 148 -19.63 -8.09 -3.55
CA THR A 148 -19.68 -9.55 -3.65
C THR A 148 -20.99 -9.95 -4.31
N PHE A 149 -20.98 -11.09 -4.99
CA PHE A 149 -22.20 -11.67 -5.52
C PHE A 149 -22.10 -13.19 -5.52
N VAL A 150 -23.24 -13.85 -5.53
CA VAL A 150 -23.34 -15.31 -5.75
C VAL A 150 -23.78 -15.53 -7.19
N THR A 151 -23.18 -16.48 -7.88
CA THR A 151 -23.52 -16.81 -9.28
C THR A 151 -25.02 -17.03 -9.47
N SER A 152 -25.53 -16.63 -10.64
CA SER A 152 -26.97 -16.69 -10.94
C SER A 152 -27.49 -18.13 -11.08
N ILE A 153 -26.60 -19.02 -11.48
CA ILE A 153 -26.87 -20.45 -11.66
C ILE A 153 -25.84 -21.30 -10.90
N THR A 154 -26.08 -22.59 -10.89
CA THR A 154 -25.14 -23.59 -10.39
C THR A 154 -24.24 -24.11 -11.51
N TYR A 155 -23.02 -24.48 -11.16
CA TYR A 155 -22.01 -25.02 -12.05
C TYR A 155 -21.52 -26.37 -11.54
N PHE A 156 -21.33 -27.32 -12.46
CA PHE A 156 -20.72 -28.61 -12.14
C PHE A 156 -19.21 -28.48 -11.99
N ILE A 157 -18.59 -29.39 -11.23
CA ILE A 157 -17.14 -29.45 -11.05
C ILE A 157 -16.40 -29.63 -12.39
N SER A 158 -16.99 -30.36 -13.34
CA SER A 158 -16.44 -30.49 -14.70
C SER A 158 -16.35 -29.16 -15.46
N THR A 159 -17.19 -28.16 -15.12
CA THR A 159 -17.14 -26.80 -15.67
C THR A 159 -16.21 -25.90 -14.86
N ILE A 160 -16.19 -26.06 -13.53
CA ILE A 160 -15.32 -25.28 -12.64
C ILE A 160 -13.85 -25.62 -12.89
N GLY A 161 -13.49 -26.90 -12.89
CA GLY A 161 -12.20 -27.46 -13.32
C GLY A 161 -10.97 -27.10 -12.48
N SER A 162 -10.95 -25.94 -11.83
CA SER A 162 -9.87 -25.44 -10.97
C SER A 162 -10.29 -24.13 -10.29
N VAL A 163 -9.45 -23.62 -9.38
CA VAL A 163 -9.61 -22.26 -8.82
C VAL A 163 -9.61 -21.17 -9.90
N ALA A 164 -8.82 -21.34 -10.97
CA ALA A 164 -8.77 -20.38 -12.07
C ALA A 164 -10.03 -20.45 -12.96
N GLY A 165 -10.58 -21.65 -13.17
CA GLY A 165 -11.84 -21.82 -13.88
C GLY A 165 -13.02 -21.27 -13.09
N ALA A 166 -13.01 -21.39 -11.76
CA ALA A 166 -13.98 -20.72 -10.89
C ALA A 166 -13.94 -19.18 -11.04
N ASP A 167 -12.75 -18.58 -11.12
CA ASP A 167 -12.61 -17.15 -11.37
C ASP A 167 -13.11 -16.75 -12.76
N ALA A 168 -12.87 -17.57 -13.78
CA ALA A 168 -13.41 -17.35 -15.13
C ALA A 168 -14.94 -17.38 -15.15
N ILE A 169 -15.55 -18.30 -14.39
CA ILE A 169 -17.00 -18.33 -14.18
C ILE A 169 -17.47 -17.03 -13.50
N CYS A 170 -16.84 -16.62 -12.40
CA CYS A 170 -17.19 -15.35 -11.74
C CYS A 170 -17.10 -14.12 -12.67
N ASN A 171 -16.24 -14.13 -13.68
CA ASN A 171 -16.11 -13.02 -14.62
C ASN A 171 -17.07 -13.08 -15.82
N SER A 172 -17.71 -14.23 -16.05
CA SER A 172 -18.62 -14.47 -17.17
C SER A 172 -20.08 -14.71 -16.76
N ASP A 173 -20.36 -14.97 -15.49
CA ASP A 173 -21.71 -15.17 -14.95
C ASP A 173 -22.58 -13.92 -15.15
N SER A 174 -23.84 -14.15 -15.52
CA SER A 174 -24.83 -13.10 -15.76
C SER A 174 -25.15 -12.25 -14.52
N GLY A 175 -24.83 -12.75 -13.33
CA GLY A 175 -25.06 -12.09 -12.03
C GLY A 175 -23.92 -11.18 -11.61
N LYS A 176 -22.82 -11.13 -12.39
CA LYS A 176 -21.71 -10.21 -12.15
C LYS A 176 -22.23 -8.76 -12.16
N PRO A 177 -21.98 -7.97 -11.10
CA PRO A 177 -22.35 -6.56 -11.09
C PRO A 177 -21.77 -5.80 -12.27
N ALA A 178 -22.55 -4.87 -12.82
CA ALA A 178 -22.09 -4.01 -13.91
C ALA A 178 -20.85 -3.19 -13.49
N GLY A 179 -19.89 -3.07 -14.40
CA GLY A 179 -18.63 -2.36 -14.17
C GLY A 179 -17.46 -3.02 -14.89
N THR A 180 -16.26 -2.47 -14.67
CA THR A 180 -15.01 -2.99 -15.24
C THR A 180 -14.25 -3.89 -14.27
N SER A 181 -14.71 -4.01 -13.03
CA SER A 181 -14.03 -4.79 -12.00
C SER A 181 -13.97 -6.27 -12.35
N SER A 182 -12.87 -6.91 -11.94
CA SER A 182 -12.71 -8.35 -12.02
C SER A 182 -13.16 -9.01 -10.71
N TYR A 183 -13.53 -10.28 -10.77
CA TYR A 183 -13.99 -11.04 -9.61
C TYR A 183 -13.21 -12.34 -9.48
N LYS A 184 -12.98 -12.79 -8.25
CA LYS A 184 -12.43 -14.11 -7.96
C LYS A 184 -13.38 -14.90 -7.08
N ALA A 185 -13.43 -16.21 -7.27
CA ALA A 185 -14.23 -17.12 -6.47
C ALA A 185 -13.61 -17.32 -5.08
N LEU A 186 -14.41 -17.14 -4.03
CA LEU A 186 -13.99 -17.36 -2.63
C LEU A 186 -14.02 -18.86 -2.31
N LEU A 187 -12.98 -19.54 -2.76
CA LEU A 187 -12.72 -20.94 -2.49
C LEU A 187 -11.21 -21.18 -2.31
N VAL A 188 -10.82 -22.33 -1.79
CA VAL A 188 -9.43 -22.69 -1.52
C VAL A 188 -9.14 -24.08 -2.06
N ASP A 189 -7.91 -24.28 -2.52
CA ASP A 189 -7.36 -25.59 -2.79
C ASP A 189 -5.84 -25.54 -2.62
N GLU A 190 -5.29 -26.54 -1.94
CA GLU A 190 -3.85 -26.68 -1.73
C GLU A 190 -3.27 -27.90 -2.46
N SER A 191 -4.13 -28.77 -3.01
CA SER A 191 -3.67 -29.94 -3.77
C SER A 191 -3.02 -29.55 -5.10
N GLY A 192 -3.44 -28.42 -5.69
CA GLY A 192 -2.94 -27.91 -6.97
C GLY A 192 -1.56 -27.24 -6.94
N CYS A 193 -0.96 -26.94 -5.79
CA CYS A 193 0.21 -26.03 -5.72
C CYS A 193 1.51 -26.54 -6.39
N SER A 194 1.52 -27.76 -6.93
CA SER A 194 2.63 -28.32 -7.73
C SER A 194 2.39 -28.15 -9.24
N GLY A 195 2.38 -26.90 -9.71
CA GLY A 195 2.28 -26.58 -11.15
C GLY A 195 0.88 -26.29 -11.69
N ILE A 196 -0.14 -26.24 -10.83
CA ILE A 196 -1.52 -25.84 -11.18
C ILE A 196 -1.88 -24.63 -10.29
N PRO A 197 -2.75 -23.71 -10.74
CA PRO A 197 -3.28 -22.67 -9.85
C PRO A 197 -3.89 -23.29 -8.59
N CYS A 198 -3.50 -22.74 -7.44
CA CYS A 198 -3.98 -23.13 -6.13
C CYS A 198 -4.23 -21.87 -5.29
N ARG A 199 -4.99 -22.00 -4.20
CA ARG A 199 -5.42 -20.87 -3.38
C ARG A 199 -5.52 -21.25 -1.92
N ARG A 200 -4.94 -20.43 -1.04
CA ARG A 200 -4.90 -20.65 0.41
C ARG A 200 -5.24 -19.37 1.16
N ALA A 201 -6.12 -19.48 2.14
CA ALA A 201 -6.48 -18.40 3.06
C ALA A 201 -5.52 -18.29 4.26
N SER A 202 -5.12 -19.44 4.80
CA SER A 202 -4.23 -19.53 5.97
C SER A 202 -3.61 -20.91 6.06
N PHE A 203 -2.34 -20.98 6.45
CA PHE A 203 -1.69 -22.26 6.77
C PHE A 203 -1.99 -22.70 8.19
N THR A 204 -1.88 -21.78 9.15
CA THR A 204 -2.24 -21.97 10.55
C THR A 204 -3.66 -21.46 10.80
N ALA A 205 -4.44 -22.14 11.64
CA ALA A 205 -5.82 -21.77 11.94
C ALA A 205 -5.96 -20.27 12.34
N ASN A 206 -6.84 -19.55 11.63
CA ASN A 206 -7.23 -18.16 11.88
C ASN A 206 -6.13 -17.08 11.80
N LEU A 207 -4.92 -17.40 11.32
CA LEU A 207 -3.83 -16.42 11.30
C LEU A 207 -3.75 -15.60 10.01
N GLY A 208 -4.16 -16.15 8.87
CA GLY A 208 -3.94 -15.57 7.55
C GLY A 208 -2.48 -15.63 7.10
N ASP A 209 -1.70 -16.56 7.66
CA ASP A 209 -0.29 -16.76 7.33
C ASP A 209 -0.12 -17.59 6.05
N ASN A 210 0.92 -17.28 5.28
CA ASN A 210 1.26 -17.99 4.04
C ASN A 210 0.12 -18.05 3.01
N GLN A 211 -0.62 -16.94 2.85
CA GLN A 211 -1.66 -16.81 1.84
C GLN A 211 -1.13 -17.05 0.42
N ILE A 212 -1.90 -17.77 -0.38
CA ILE A 212 -1.61 -18.02 -1.80
C ILE A 212 -2.81 -17.56 -2.60
N ASP A 213 -2.58 -16.61 -3.51
CA ASP A 213 -3.61 -16.08 -4.41
C ASP A 213 -4.94 -15.74 -3.70
N TRP A 214 -4.83 -15.15 -2.50
CA TRP A 214 -5.98 -14.91 -1.63
C TRP A 214 -6.95 -13.89 -2.23
N VAL A 215 -8.22 -14.02 -1.84
CA VAL A 215 -9.36 -13.37 -2.50
C VAL A 215 -9.87 -12.15 -1.73
N LEU A 216 -9.84 -12.22 -0.40
CA LEU A 216 -10.28 -11.13 0.47
C LEU A 216 -9.10 -10.20 0.78
N LYS A 217 -9.32 -8.90 0.62
CA LYS A 217 -8.30 -7.89 0.85
C LYS A 217 -8.28 -7.47 2.32
N PRO A 218 -7.10 -7.22 2.91
CA PRO A 218 -6.96 -6.66 4.25
C PRO A 218 -7.85 -5.45 4.50
N ASN A 219 -8.41 -5.33 5.71
CA ASN A 219 -9.18 -4.18 6.22
C ASN A 219 -10.33 -3.69 5.33
N THR A 220 -10.84 -4.52 4.42
CA THR A 220 -11.78 -4.10 3.36
C THR A 220 -13.22 -4.35 3.79
N ASN A 221 -14.10 -3.39 3.52
CA ASN A 221 -15.53 -3.55 3.70
C ASN A 221 -16.11 -4.29 2.50
N TYR A 222 -16.91 -5.32 2.75
CA TYR A 222 -17.59 -6.09 1.74
C TYR A 222 -19.10 -5.87 1.82
N VAL A 223 -19.68 -5.54 0.68
CA VAL A 223 -21.13 -5.34 0.51
C VAL A 223 -21.69 -6.34 -0.50
N ARG A 224 -23.01 -6.53 -0.50
CA ARG A 224 -23.68 -7.30 -1.56
C ARG A 224 -23.58 -6.58 -2.91
N SER A 225 -24.06 -7.24 -3.96
CA SER A 225 -24.06 -6.72 -5.34
C SER A 225 -24.82 -5.41 -5.52
N ASP A 226 -25.78 -5.12 -4.62
CA ASP A 226 -26.50 -3.85 -4.54
C ASP A 226 -25.60 -2.64 -4.20
N GLY A 227 -24.38 -2.89 -3.71
CA GLY A 227 -23.41 -1.86 -3.34
C GLY A 227 -23.69 -1.14 -2.01
N VAL A 228 -24.74 -1.52 -1.29
CA VAL A 228 -25.18 -0.81 -0.07
C VAL A 228 -25.39 -1.71 1.14
N THR A 229 -25.72 -2.99 0.95
CA THR A 229 -25.98 -3.91 2.06
C THR A 229 -24.65 -4.44 2.62
N PRO A 230 -24.26 -4.07 3.86
CA PRO A 230 -22.98 -4.47 4.44
C PRO A 230 -22.99 -5.94 4.86
N ILE A 231 -21.92 -6.67 4.55
CA ILE A 231 -21.73 -8.07 4.93
C ILE A 231 -20.76 -8.14 6.10
N MET A 232 -19.53 -7.65 5.89
CA MET A 232 -18.46 -7.68 6.89
C MET A 232 -17.32 -6.74 6.53
N THR A 233 -16.45 -6.48 7.50
CA THR A 233 -15.13 -5.89 7.25
C THR A 233 -14.07 -6.90 7.68
N THR A 234 -13.10 -7.15 6.81
CA THR A 234 -11.99 -8.06 7.13
C THR A 234 -10.98 -7.40 8.08
N ASN A 235 -10.19 -8.20 8.78
CA ASN A 235 -9.04 -7.78 9.56
C ASN A 235 -7.81 -7.46 8.69
N VAL A 236 -6.68 -7.19 9.34
CA VAL A 236 -5.40 -6.86 8.69
C VAL A 236 -4.84 -7.97 7.78
N ASN A 237 -5.30 -9.20 7.94
CA ASN A 237 -4.90 -10.35 7.14
C ASN A 237 -5.96 -10.72 6.08
N GLY A 238 -6.97 -9.89 5.88
CA GLY A 238 -8.03 -10.17 4.90
C GLY A 238 -8.94 -11.34 5.32
N LEU A 239 -9.07 -11.62 6.62
CA LEU A 239 -9.97 -12.63 7.17
C LEU A 239 -11.05 -11.98 8.04
N PHE A 240 -12.09 -12.70 8.40
CA PHE A 240 -13.09 -12.26 9.38
C PHE A 240 -13.40 -13.37 10.38
N ILE A 241 -14.05 -13.03 11.50
CA ILE A 241 -14.44 -14.00 12.52
C ILE A 241 -15.80 -14.60 12.13
N PHE A 242 -15.88 -15.91 12.01
CA PHE A 242 -17.17 -16.56 11.70
C PHE A 242 -18.22 -16.22 12.76
N GLY A 243 -19.44 -15.91 12.31
CA GLY A 243 -20.52 -15.44 13.17
C GLY A 243 -20.58 -13.92 13.36
N THR A 244 -19.62 -13.15 12.83
CA THR A 244 -19.66 -11.67 12.87
C THR A 244 -20.18 -11.03 11.58
N LEU A 245 -20.74 -11.83 10.65
CA LEU A 245 -21.35 -11.30 9.44
C LEU A 245 -22.60 -10.49 9.82
N THR A 246 -22.62 -9.21 9.44
CA THR A 246 -23.78 -8.32 9.65
C THR A 246 -24.97 -8.77 8.83
N ASN A 247 -24.72 -9.18 7.58
CA ASN A 247 -25.69 -9.84 6.71
C ASN A 247 -25.03 -11.06 6.06
N SER A 248 -25.83 -12.03 5.66
CA SER A 248 -25.36 -13.14 4.82
C SER A 248 -24.94 -12.66 3.43
N TRP A 249 -24.20 -13.46 2.68
CA TRP A 249 -23.75 -13.10 1.32
C TRP A 249 -24.90 -12.93 0.33
N THR A 250 -25.96 -13.72 0.52
CA THR A 250 -27.23 -13.61 -0.22
C THR A 250 -28.40 -13.96 0.70
N SER A 251 -29.61 -13.53 0.39
CA SER A 251 -30.83 -14.02 1.04
C SER A 251 -31.32 -15.35 0.46
N ALA A 252 -30.88 -15.70 -0.76
CA ALA A 252 -31.30 -16.91 -1.44
C ALA A 252 -30.71 -18.17 -0.80
N VAL A 253 -31.54 -19.18 -0.61
CA VAL A 253 -31.08 -20.51 -0.17
C VAL A 253 -30.37 -21.17 -1.35
N THR A 254 -29.04 -21.21 -1.29
CA THR A 254 -28.19 -21.78 -2.33
C THR A 254 -27.10 -22.62 -1.68
N THR A 255 -26.74 -23.71 -2.36
CA THR A 255 -25.62 -24.57 -1.93
C THR A 255 -24.38 -24.15 -2.72
N GLY A 256 -23.43 -23.57 -2.00
CA GLY A 256 -22.16 -23.14 -2.56
C GLY A 256 -21.02 -24.07 -2.19
N ILE A 257 -19.81 -23.64 -2.54
CA ILE A 257 -18.56 -24.34 -2.22
C ILE A 257 -17.49 -23.36 -1.77
N SER A 258 -16.53 -23.88 -1.01
CA SER A 258 -15.37 -23.11 -0.57
C SER A 258 -14.10 -23.94 -0.41
N GLY A 259 -14.22 -25.24 -0.08
CA GLY A 259 -13.05 -26.06 0.31
C GLY A 259 -12.39 -25.67 1.63
N MET A 260 -12.87 -24.63 2.33
CA MET A 260 -12.26 -24.12 3.56
C MET A 260 -12.95 -24.63 4.82
N SER A 261 -12.21 -24.66 5.91
CA SER A 261 -12.73 -24.87 7.26
C SER A 261 -13.25 -23.60 7.90
N GLY A 262 -14.03 -23.75 8.97
CA GLY A 262 -14.43 -22.66 9.86
C GLY A 262 -13.28 -22.00 10.62
N THR A 263 -12.02 -22.36 10.33
CA THR A 263 -10.80 -21.74 10.88
C THR A 263 -9.87 -21.23 9.79
N TRP A 264 -10.37 -20.99 8.57
CA TRP A 264 -9.61 -20.46 7.43
C TRP A 264 -8.47 -21.35 6.92
N THR A 265 -8.44 -22.63 7.28
CA THR A 265 -7.50 -23.61 6.71
C THR A 265 -8.19 -24.40 5.60
N THR A 266 -7.44 -24.86 4.61
CA THR A 266 -7.97 -25.73 3.57
C THR A 266 -8.26 -27.12 4.14
N PHE A 267 -9.40 -27.72 3.80
CA PHE A 267 -9.64 -29.12 4.16
C PHE A 267 -8.90 -30.05 3.21
N GLY A 268 -7.98 -30.85 3.75
CA GLY A 268 -7.31 -31.90 2.98
C GLY A 268 -8.31 -32.92 2.44
N GLY A 269 -8.34 -33.09 1.12
CA GLY A 269 -9.20 -34.07 0.44
C GLY A 269 -10.67 -33.66 0.25
N LEU A 270 -11.08 -32.45 0.67
CA LEU A 270 -12.44 -31.92 0.49
C LEU A 270 -12.49 -30.75 -0.51
N THR A 271 -11.77 -30.90 -1.61
CA THR A 271 -11.73 -29.93 -2.71
C THR A 271 -11.94 -30.58 -4.07
N CYS A 272 -12.44 -31.83 -4.14
CA CYS A 272 -12.56 -32.59 -5.39
C CYS A 272 -11.25 -32.61 -6.20
N ASN A 273 -10.11 -32.75 -5.49
CA ASN A 273 -8.76 -32.72 -6.06
C ASN A 273 -8.56 -31.50 -6.98
N ASN A 274 -8.51 -30.30 -6.39
CA ASN A 274 -8.48 -29.02 -7.11
C ASN A 274 -9.65 -28.80 -8.06
N TYR A 275 -10.86 -29.19 -7.65
CA TYR A 275 -12.07 -29.03 -8.43
C TYR A 275 -11.97 -29.64 -9.85
N SER A 276 -11.13 -30.66 -10.01
CA SER A 276 -10.87 -31.32 -11.29
C SER A 276 -11.45 -32.73 -11.36
N GLU A 277 -11.69 -33.37 -10.21
CA GLU A 277 -12.33 -34.69 -10.12
C GLU A 277 -13.84 -34.52 -9.96
N TYR A 278 -14.60 -34.79 -11.03
CA TYR A 278 -16.05 -34.55 -11.08
C TYR A 278 -16.90 -35.82 -11.02
N LEU A 279 -16.28 -37.01 -11.05
CA LEU A 279 -16.98 -38.30 -10.98
C LEU A 279 -16.95 -38.93 -9.59
N THR A 280 -15.93 -38.62 -8.79
CA THR A 280 -15.71 -39.20 -7.46
C THR A 280 -15.14 -38.17 -6.50
N GLY A 281 -15.24 -38.46 -5.21
CA GLY A 281 -14.69 -37.61 -4.15
C GLY A 281 -15.74 -36.70 -3.51
N SER A 282 -15.25 -35.85 -2.61
CA SER A 282 -16.08 -34.93 -1.84
C SER A 282 -15.47 -33.54 -1.82
N LEU A 283 -16.32 -32.55 -1.56
CA LEU A 283 -15.90 -31.20 -1.22
C LEU A 283 -16.66 -30.64 -0.02
N THR A 284 -16.15 -29.54 0.52
CA THR A 284 -16.88 -28.75 1.53
C THR A 284 -17.88 -27.82 0.86
N SER A 285 -19.16 -28.07 1.11
CA SER A 285 -20.26 -27.20 0.70
C SER A 285 -20.53 -26.10 1.73
N THR A 286 -21.25 -25.08 1.28
CA THR A 286 -21.58 -23.89 2.05
C THR A 286 -23.05 -23.52 1.86
N GLN A 287 -23.56 -22.68 2.76
CA GLN A 287 -24.90 -22.09 2.67
C GLN A 287 -24.75 -20.57 2.79
N TYR A 288 -24.71 -19.88 1.65
CA TYR A 288 -24.38 -18.45 1.58
C TYR A 288 -25.43 -17.52 2.22
N ASN A 289 -26.59 -18.05 2.62
CA ASN A 289 -27.62 -17.35 3.39
C ASN A 289 -27.42 -17.42 4.91
N GLN A 290 -26.42 -18.16 5.38
CA GLN A 290 -26.03 -18.20 6.79
C GLN A 290 -25.07 -17.04 7.13
N THR A 291 -25.01 -16.67 8.41
CA THR A 291 -24.05 -15.68 8.95
C THR A 291 -22.94 -16.32 9.80
N GLY A 292 -23.13 -17.57 10.24
CA GLY A 292 -22.16 -18.35 11.00
C GLY A 292 -21.08 -19.00 10.14
N SER A 293 -20.39 -20.00 10.70
CA SER A 293 -19.38 -20.80 10.00
C SER A 293 -19.93 -21.51 8.77
N GLY A 294 -21.21 -21.92 8.79
CA GLY A 294 -21.89 -22.53 7.66
C GLY A 294 -21.95 -21.67 6.38
N SER A 295 -21.68 -20.36 6.50
CA SER A 295 -21.58 -19.47 5.34
C SER A 295 -20.43 -19.82 4.39
N LEU A 296 -19.33 -20.38 4.93
CA LEU A 296 -18.16 -20.82 4.15
C LEU A 296 -17.66 -22.21 4.52
N SER A 297 -18.20 -22.90 5.52
CA SER A 297 -17.75 -24.23 5.94
C SER A 297 -18.92 -24.98 6.58
N ASN A 298 -19.71 -25.69 5.77
CA ASN A 298 -20.90 -26.41 6.23
C ASN A 298 -20.68 -27.93 6.27
N ALA A 299 -21.03 -28.64 5.20
CA ALA A 299 -21.05 -30.11 5.17
C ALA A 299 -20.21 -30.66 4.01
N SER A 300 -19.90 -31.96 4.03
CA SER A 300 -19.33 -32.63 2.86
C SER A 300 -20.40 -32.88 1.79
N SER A 301 -20.07 -32.70 0.52
CA SER A 301 -20.97 -32.97 -0.60
C SER A 301 -20.24 -33.63 -1.76
N SER A 302 -20.96 -34.41 -2.57
CA SER A 302 -20.39 -35.12 -3.73
C SER A 302 -19.91 -34.16 -4.80
N CYS A 303 -18.76 -34.47 -5.42
CA CYS A 303 -18.22 -33.74 -6.57
C CYS A 303 -19.11 -33.80 -7.82
N THR A 304 -20.08 -34.73 -7.85
CA THR A 304 -21.03 -34.87 -8.97
C THR A 304 -22.14 -33.82 -8.97
N ASN A 305 -22.31 -33.07 -7.87
CA ASN A 305 -23.35 -32.07 -7.74
C ASN A 305 -22.96 -30.76 -8.43
N ALA A 306 -23.95 -29.91 -8.68
CA ALA A 306 -23.74 -28.54 -9.15
C ALA A 306 -23.86 -27.54 -7.98
N PHE A 307 -23.05 -26.48 -8.00
CA PHE A 307 -22.91 -25.53 -6.90
C PHE A 307 -22.91 -24.09 -7.37
N THR A 308 -23.38 -23.16 -6.54
CA THR A 308 -23.13 -21.73 -6.76
C THR A 308 -21.74 -21.34 -6.29
N LEU A 309 -21.19 -20.27 -6.87
CA LEU A 309 -19.91 -19.69 -6.44
C LEU A 309 -20.15 -18.33 -5.79
N LEU A 310 -19.45 -18.07 -4.69
CA LEU A 310 -19.35 -16.74 -4.11
C LEU A 310 -18.17 -16.01 -4.76
N CYS A 311 -18.48 -14.92 -5.45
CA CYS A 311 -17.53 -14.13 -6.22
C CYS A 311 -17.26 -12.79 -5.52
N ILE A 312 -15.99 -12.43 -5.39
CA ILE A 312 -15.50 -11.27 -4.66
C ILE A 312 -14.79 -10.33 -5.61
N GLU A 313 -15.16 -9.05 -5.60
CA GLU A 313 -14.53 -8.01 -6.39
C GLU A 313 -13.03 -7.87 -6.04
N GLN A 314 -12.21 -7.61 -7.04
CA GLN A 314 -10.75 -7.48 -6.95
C GLN A 314 -10.26 -6.09 -7.34
#